data_AF-B1T4R8-F1
#
_entry.id   AF-B1T4R8-F1
#
_cell.length_a   1.000
_cell.length_b   1.000
_cell.length_c   1.000
_cell.angle_alpha   90.00
_cell.angle_beta   90.00
_cell.angle_gamma   90.00
#
_symmetry.space_group_name_H-M   'P 1'
#
loop_
_entity.id
_entity.type
_entity.pdbx_description
1 polymer ?
#
loop_
_entity_poly.entity_id
_entity_poly.type
_entity_poly.pdbx_seq_one_letter_code
_entity_poly.pdbx_strand_id
1 'polypeptide(L)'
;MLRSRYRFDRLQILAALTALLETRELSFEAEGALERALHLYREHGGDFADCLHVHHAGAAGRAPLLTFDQRAGRLPGALILGAGACS
;
A
#
# COMPACT_ATOMS: atom_id res chain seq x y z
N MET A 1 -6.60 -0.24 -8.42
CA MET A 1 -6.66 -0.02 -9.89
C MET A 1 -6.05 -1.16 -10.72
N LEU A 2 -4.86 -1.67 -10.40
CA LEU A 2 -4.23 -2.79 -11.13
C LEU A 2 -5.14 -4.03 -11.21
N ARG A 3 -5.74 -4.40 -10.08
CA ARG A 3 -6.66 -5.53 -10.00
C ARG A 3 -8.02 -5.26 -10.65
N SER A 4 -8.57 -4.08 -10.43
CA SER A 4 -9.93 -3.74 -10.87
C SER A 4 -10.04 -3.38 -12.35
N ARG A 5 -9.02 -2.76 -12.94
CA ARG A 5 -9.03 -2.32 -14.35
C ARG A 5 -8.25 -3.24 -15.27
N TYR A 6 -7.09 -3.73 -14.83
CA TYR A 6 -6.21 -4.57 -15.64
C TYR A 6 -6.35 -6.06 -15.34
N ARG A 7 -7.21 -6.42 -14.37
CA ARG A 7 -7.54 -7.80 -13.99
C ARG A 7 -6.33 -8.65 -13.57
N PHE A 8 -5.23 -8.01 -13.19
CA PHE A 8 -4.11 -8.71 -12.58
C PHE A 8 -4.50 -9.22 -11.21
N ASP A 9 -4.14 -10.47 -10.92
CA ASP A 9 -4.25 -10.97 -9.57
C ASP A 9 -3.15 -10.38 -8.67
N ARG A 10 -3.26 -10.63 -7.36
CA ARG A 10 -2.32 -10.09 -6.38
C ARG A 10 -0.91 -10.66 -6.56
N LEU A 11 -0.79 -11.94 -6.90
CA LEU A 11 0.50 -12.62 -7.05
C LEU A 11 1.24 -12.09 -8.28
N GLN A 12 0.52 -11.83 -9.38
CA GLN A 12 1.08 -11.18 -10.57
C GLN A 12 1.64 -9.80 -10.26
N ILE A 13 0.90 -8.99 -9.48
CA ILE A 13 1.37 -7.66 -9.07
C ILE A 13 2.60 -7.76 -8.16
N LEU A 14 2.58 -8.66 -7.17
CA LEU A 14 3.71 -8.88 -6.28
C LEU A 14 4.96 -9.33 -7.04
N ALA A 15 4.82 -10.31 -7.93
CA ALA A 15 5.92 -10.82 -8.74
C ALA A 15 6.52 -9.74 -9.64
N ALA A 16 5.68 -8.98 -10.34
CA ALA A 16 6.14 -7.91 -11.21
C ALA A 16 6.89 -6.80 -10.45
N LEU A 17 6.32 -6.32 -9.35
CA LEU A 17 6.95 -5.26 -8.55
C LEU A 17 8.23 -5.74 -7.84
N THR A 18 8.28 -7.00 -7.41
CA THR A 18 9.51 -7.59 -6.83
C THR A 18 10.60 -7.70 -7.88
N ALA A 19 10.29 -8.22 -9.08
CA ALA A 19 11.25 -8.32 -10.17
C ALA A 19 11.80 -6.95 -10.61
N LEU A 20 10.93 -5.93 -10.62
CA LEU A 20 11.35 -4.56 -10.90
C LEU A 20 12.35 -4.03 -9.87
N LEU A 21 12.14 -4.28 -8.57
CA LEU A 21 13.08 -3.90 -7.51
C LEU A 21 14.39 -4.69 -7.57
N GLU A 22 14.36 -5.94 -7.98
CA GLU A 22 15.55 -6.79 -8.11
C GLU A 22 16.39 -6.49 -9.36
N THR A 23 15.88 -5.65 -10.27
CA THR A 23 16.57 -5.27 -11.52
C THR A 23 17.61 -4.19 -11.25
N ARG A 24 18.90 -4.54 -11.36
CA ARG A 24 20.04 -3.66 -11.00
C ARG A 24 20.17 -2.40 -11.85
N GLU A 25 19.66 -2.43 -13.07
CA GLU A 25 19.70 -1.30 -14.00
C GLU A 25 18.62 -0.25 -13.71
N LEU A 26 17.64 -0.57 -12.85
CA LEU A 26 16.59 0.33 -12.45
C LEU A 26 16.95 0.99 -11.12
N SER A 27 16.59 2.27 -10.99
CA SER A 27 16.60 2.98 -9.72
C SER A 27 15.21 3.53 -9.44
N PHE A 28 14.80 3.47 -8.19
CA PHE A 28 13.50 3.97 -7.74
C PHE A 28 13.73 5.17 -6.83
N GLU A 29 13.00 6.26 -7.09
CA GLU A 29 13.06 7.48 -6.28
C GLU A 29 12.83 7.21 -4.78
N ALA A 30 11.95 6.25 -4.47
CA ALA A 30 11.60 5.86 -3.11
C ALA A 30 11.62 4.33 -2.92
N GLU A 31 12.75 3.69 -3.23
CA GLU A 31 12.91 2.23 -3.17
C GLU A 31 12.44 1.63 -1.82
N GLY A 32 12.92 2.17 -0.70
CA GLY A 32 12.51 1.67 0.63
C GLY A 32 11.01 1.86 0.94
N ALA A 33 10.36 2.85 0.30
CA ALA A 33 8.90 3.00 0.41
C ALA A 33 8.17 1.90 -0.35
N LEU A 34 8.67 1.54 -1.54
CA LEU A 34 8.17 0.43 -2.33
C LEU A 34 8.32 -0.91 -1.59
N GLU A 35 9.49 -1.18 -1.02
CA GLU A 35 9.75 -2.41 -0.27
C GLU A 35 8.79 -2.58 0.91
N ARG A 36 8.60 -1.51 1.70
CA ARG A 36 7.68 -1.53 2.85
C ARG A 36 6.22 -1.68 2.41
N ALA A 37 5.82 -0.99 1.35
CA ALA A 37 4.47 -1.14 0.80
C ALA A 37 4.24 -2.55 0.22
N LEU A 38 5.25 -3.15 -0.41
CA LEU A 38 5.19 -4.53 -0.91
C LEU A 38 5.06 -5.54 0.23
N HIS A 39 5.81 -5.34 1.32
CA HIS A 39 5.67 -6.15 2.51
C HIS A 39 4.25 -6.05 3.09
N LEU A 40 3.72 -4.84 3.26
CA LEU A 40 2.35 -4.64 3.75
C LEU A 40 1.29 -5.23 2.81
N TYR A 41 1.47 -5.08 1.49
CA TYR A 41 0.58 -5.63 0.47
C TYR A 41 0.61 -7.17 0.42
N ARG A 42 1.74 -7.79 0.77
CA ARG A 42 1.88 -9.25 0.87
C ARG A 42 1.11 -9.79 2.06
N GLU A 43 1.28 -9.17 3.23
CA GLU A 43 0.75 -9.67 4.51
C GLU A 43 -0.72 -9.30 4.77
N HIS A 44 -1.21 -8.19 4.22
CA HIS A 44 -2.56 -7.67 4.53
C HIS A 44 -3.44 -7.54 3.29
N GLY A 45 -4.75 -7.34 3.46
CA GLY A 45 -5.68 -7.06 2.35
C GLY A 45 -5.58 -5.62 1.84
N GLY A 46 -6.24 -5.29 0.72
CA GLY A 46 -6.23 -3.93 0.13
C GLY A 46 -5.56 -3.88 -1.25
N ASP A 47 -5.51 -2.70 -1.86
CA ASP A 47 -4.74 -2.47 -3.08
C ASP A 47 -3.31 -1.99 -2.73
N PHE A 48 -2.35 -2.23 -3.63
CA PHE A 48 -0.96 -1.81 -3.43
C PHE A 48 -0.82 -0.29 -3.18
N ALA A 49 -1.64 0.53 -3.85
CA ALA A 49 -1.65 1.98 -3.66
C ALA A 49 -2.03 2.39 -2.23
N ASP A 50 -2.94 1.66 -1.59
CA ASP A 50 -3.32 1.92 -0.20
C ASP A 50 -2.14 1.68 0.74
N CYS A 51 -1.33 0.65 0.45
CA CYS A 51 -0.14 0.33 1.23
C CYS A 51 0.93 1.43 1.11
N LEU A 52 1.11 2.02 -0.07
CA LEU A 52 1.97 3.18 -0.27
C LEU A 52 1.48 4.40 0.52
N HIS A 53 0.18 4.68 0.50
CA HIS A 53 -0.38 5.80 1.26
C HIS A 53 -0.19 5.64 2.78
N VAL A 54 -0.38 4.43 3.32
CA VAL A 54 -0.07 4.12 4.73
C VAL A 54 1.40 4.43 5.03
N HIS A 55 2.31 3.96 4.19
CA HIS A 55 3.73 4.21 4.38
C HIS A 55 4.05 5.71 4.36
N HIS A 56 3.54 6.46 3.39
CA HIS A 56 3.77 7.90 3.29
C HIS A 56 3.19 8.68 4.47
N ALA A 57 2.00 8.33 4.95
CA ALA A 57 1.42 8.93 6.14
C ALA A 57 2.33 8.72 7.36
N GLY A 58 2.86 7.51 7.55
CA GLY A 58 3.82 7.20 8.60
C GLY A 58 5.13 7.97 8.46
N ALA A 59 5.74 7.95 7.27
CA ALA A 59 7.01 8.64 6.99
C ALA A 59 6.91 10.17 7.18
N ALA A 60 5.74 10.75 6.94
CA ALA A 60 5.48 12.17 7.17
C ALA A 60 5.15 12.52 8.63
N GLY A 61 5.10 11.55 9.55
CA GLY A 61 4.63 11.75 10.93
C GLY A 61 3.15 12.09 11.03
N ARG A 62 2.35 11.73 10.01
CA ARG A 62 0.92 12.03 9.87
C ARG A 62 0.06 10.77 9.87
N ALA A 63 0.55 9.69 10.48
CA ALA A 63 -0.24 8.49 10.68
C ALA A 63 -1.42 8.76 11.65
N PRO A 64 -2.53 8.00 11.54
CA PRO A 64 -2.80 6.98 10.52
C PRO A 64 -3.24 7.59 9.17
N LEU A 65 -3.20 6.78 8.10
CA LEU A 65 -3.87 7.11 6.85
C LEU A 65 -5.39 7.17 7.09
N LEU A 66 -5.97 8.36 6.96
CA LEU A 66 -7.40 8.57 7.03
C LEU A 66 -8.04 8.30 5.65
N THR A 67 -9.04 7.43 5.59
CA THR A 67 -9.67 7.01 4.32
C THR A 67 -11.17 6.77 4.46
N PHE A 68 -11.93 7.01 3.39
CA PHE A 68 -13.34 6.61 3.29
C PHE A 68 -13.52 5.21 2.70
N ASP A 69 -12.46 4.60 2.17
CA ASP A 69 -12.50 3.27 1.59
C ASP A 69 -12.42 2.19 2.68
N GLN A 70 -13.48 1.38 2.79
CA GLN A 70 -13.60 0.32 3.80
C GLN A 70 -12.51 -0.75 3.74
N ARG A 71 -11.93 -1.01 2.57
CA ARG A 71 -10.86 -2.01 2.40
C ARG A 71 -9.53 -1.39 2.83
N ALA A 72 -9.26 -0.16 2.41
CA ALA A 72 -8.06 0.56 2.80
C ALA A 72 -7.98 0.76 4.33
N GLY A 73 -9.09 1.09 5.00
CA GLY A 73 -9.12 1.25 6.45
C GLY A 73 -8.95 -0.04 7.26
N ARG A 74 -8.85 -1.21 6.63
CA ARG A 74 -8.45 -2.47 7.30
C ARG A 74 -6.94 -2.68 7.32
N LEU A 75 -6.18 -1.86 6.60
CA LEU A 75 -4.73 -1.93 6.64
C LEU A 75 -4.22 -1.45 8.01
N PRO A 76 -3.19 -2.13 8.57
CA PRO A 76 -2.44 -1.57 9.68
C PRO A 76 -1.96 -0.16 9.34
N GLY A 77 -2.21 0.80 10.25
CA GLY A 77 -1.84 2.20 10.04
C GLY A 77 -2.84 3.01 9.20
N ALA A 78 -4.03 2.48 8.90
CA ALA A 78 -5.15 3.22 8.31
C ALA A 78 -6.37 3.28 9.25
N LEU A 79 -7.22 4.29 9.07
CA LEU A 79 -8.46 4.47 9.83
C LEU A 79 -9.59 4.99 8.93
N ILE A 80 -10.80 4.44 9.12
CA ILE A 80 -11.99 4.85 8.40
C ILE A 80 -12.50 6.20 8.92
N LEU A 81 -12.52 7.20 8.05
CA LEU A 81 -13.17 8.48 8.31
C LEU A 81 -14.70 8.29 8.33
N GLY A 82 -15.32 8.67 9.44
CA GLY A 82 -16.79 8.61 9.61
C GLY A 82 -17.28 7.40 10.39
N ALA A 83 -16.43 6.42 10.70
CA ALA A 83 -16.61 5.63 11.91
C ALA A 83 -16.26 6.58 13.05
N GLY A 84 -17.24 6.90 13.91
CA GLY A 84 -17.14 8.00 14.87
C GLY A 84 -15.78 8.09 15.58
N ALA A 85 -15.30 9.32 15.73
CA ALA A 85 -14.41 9.64 16.83
C ALA A 85 -15.13 9.20 18.12
N CYS A 86 -14.81 8.00 18.59
CA CYS A 86 -15.34 7.46 19.83
C CYS A 86 -14.18 6.85 20.61
N SER A 87 -13.80 7.63 21.65
CA SER A 87 -13.00 7.32 22.84
C SER A 87 -11.56 6.85 22.63
#